data_AF-A0A7I8CMT9-F1
#
_entry.id   AF-A0A7I8CMT9-F1
#
_cell.length_a   1.000
_cell.length_b   1.000
_cell.length_c   1.000
_cell.angle_alpha   90.00
_cell.angle_beta   90.00
_cell.angle_gamma   90.00
#
_symmetry.space_group_name_H-M   'P 1'
#
loop_
_entity.id
_entity.type
_entity.pdbx_description
1 polymer ?
#
loop_
_entity_poly.entity_id
_entity_poly.type
_entity_poly.pdbx_seq_one_letter_code
_entity_poly.pdbx_strand_id
1 'polypeptide(L)' 'MQRTYDVTVNLVRRESGVFAYEAWVHHAGRFKGNGLVFPLASATREQAVAEACARIEDHIENLLGVAE' A
#
# COMPACT_ATOMS: atom_id res chain seq x y z
N MET A 1 4.23 11.22 19.61
CA MET A 1 5.16 10.08 19.45
C MET A 1 5.33 9.84 17.96
N GLN A 2 6.56 9.77 17.46
CA GLN A 2 6.84 9.44 16.06
C GLN A 2 7.04 7.92 15.96
N ARG A 3 6.39 7.27 15.00
CA ARG A 3 6.59 5.85 14.69
C ARG A 3 7.18 5.77 13.28
N THR A 4 8.14 4.87 13.11
CA THR A 4 8.76 4.61 11.81
C THR A 4 8.31 3.25 11.33
N TYR A 5 7.84 3.20 10.08
CA TYR A 5 7.34 2.00 9.44
C TYR A 5 8.19 1.69 8.21
N ASP A 6 8.52 0.43 8.02
CA ASP A 6 9.14 -0.06 6.80
C ASP A 6 8.03 -0.54 5.86
N VAL A 7 7.87 0.12 4.72
CA VAL A 7 6.80 -0.15 3.77
C VAL A 7 7.38 -0.55 2.42
N THR A 8 7.01 -1.72 1.93
CA THR A 8 7.24 -2.12 0.53
C THR A 8 5.93 -1.98 -0.24
N VAL A 9 5.95 -1.32 -1.40
CA VAL A 9 4.78 -1.15 -2.26
C VAL A 9 5.08 -1.70 -3.65
N ASN A 10 4.27 -2.66 -4.09
CA ASN A 10 4.29 -3.18 -5.44
C ASN A 10 3.16 -2.55 -6.23
N LEU A 11 3.51 -1.77 -7.25
CA LEU A 11 2.56 -1.14 -8.16
C LEU A 11 2.52 -1.92 -9.48
N VAL A 12 1.34 -2.36 -9.89
CA VAL A 12 1.11 -3.07 -11.16
C VAL A 12 0.07 -2.34 -12.00
N ARG A 13 0.29 -2.32 -13.32
CA ARG A 13 -0.74 -1.94 -14.28
C ARG A 13 -1.33 -3.21 -14.88
N ARG A 14 -2.62 -3.44 -14.66
CA ARG A 14 -3.32 -4.61 -15.21
C ARG A 14 -3.58 -4.41 -16.71
N GLU A 15 -3.85 -5.50 -17.42
CA GLU A 15 -4.21 -5.46 -18.85
C GLU A 15 -5.43 -4.57 -19.14
N SER A 16 -6.35 -4.45 -18.16
CA SER A 16 -7.48 -3.51 -18.22
C SER A 16 -7.09 -2.03 -18.21
N GLY A 17 -5.80 -1.72 -18.05
CA GLY A 17 -5.27 -0.36 -17.95
C GLY A 17 -5.32 0.23 -16.54
N VAL A 18 -6.03 -0.42 -15.60
CA VAL A 18 -6.18 -0.01 -14.20
C VAL A 18 -4.89 -0.27 -13.42
N PHE A 19 -4.46 0.72 -12.64
CA PHE A 19 -3.40 0.54 -11.66
C PHE A 19 -3.92 -0.15 -10.40
N ALA A 20 -3.13 -1.03 -9.84
CA ALA A 20 -3.40 -1.65 -8.55
C ALA A 20 -2.10 -1.70 -7.74
N TYR A 21 -2.23 -1.71 -6.42
CA TYR A 21 -1.09 -1.87 -5.54
C TYR A 21 -1.33 -2.96 -4.50
N GLU A 22 -0.22 -3.50 -4.04
CA GLU A 22 -0.11 -4.37 -2.88
C GLU A 22 1.03 -3.84 -2.02
N ALA A 23 0.92 -3.89 -0.70
CA ALA A 23 1.97 -3.39 0.18
C ALA A 23 2.27 -4.33 1.34
N TRP A 24 3.45 -4.23 1.93
CA TRP A 24 3.80 -4.94 3.15
C TRP A 24 4.35 -3.92 4.12
N VAL A 25 3.73 -3.82 5.28
CA VAL A 25 4.10 -2.87 6.32
C VAL A 25 4.70 -3.60 7.49
N HIS A 26 5.87 -3.16 7.94
CA HIS A 26 6.50 -3.62 9.16
C HIS A 26 6.69 -2.47 10.14
N HIS A 27 6.60 -2.78 11.44
CA HIS A 27 6.88 -1.86 12.53
C HIS A 27 7.80 -2.53 13.53
N ALA A 28 8.97 -1.94 13.80
CA ALA A 28 9.99 -2.50 14.69
C ALA A 28 10.34 -3.96 14.36
N GLY A 29 10.49 -4.27 13.06
CA GLY A 29 10.81 -5.61 12.56
C GLY A 29 9.66 -6.63 12.61
N ARG A 30 8.46 -6.23 13.02
CA ARG A 30 7.27 -7.10 13.00
C ARG A 30 6.36 -6.73 11.85
N PHE A 31 5.87 -7.73 11.11
CA PHE A 31 4.85 -7.53 10.10
C PHE A 31 3.57 -6.98 10.76
N LYS A 32 3.08 -5.86 10.22
CA LYS A 32 1.84 -5.19 10.66
C LYS A 32 0.68 -5.51 9.73
N GLY A 33 0.94 -5.75 8.45
CA GLY A 33 -0.09 -6.16 7.51
C GLY A 33 0.15 -5.73 6.07
N ASN A 34 -0.85 -6.11 5.27
CA ASN A 34 -1.05 -5.96 3.83
C ASN A 34 -0.31 -7.02 2.97
N GLY A 35 -1.10 -7.59 2.07
CA GLY A 35 -0.86 -8.67 1.10
C GLY A 35 -2.13 -8.84 0.26
N LEU A 36 -2.83 -7.72 0.06
CA LEU A 36 -4.10 -7.62 -0.64
C LEU A 36 -3.91 -6.63 -1.78
N VAL A 37 -4.48 -6.97 -2.94
CA VAL A 37 -4.38 -6.13 -4.13
C VAL A 37 -5.55 -5.16 -4.18
N PHE A 38 -5.26 -3.87 -4.07
CA PHE A 38 -6.25 -2.80 -4.11
C PHE A 38 -6.19 -2.05 -5.45
N PRO A 39 -7.33 -1.82 -6.12
CA PRO A 39 -7.37 -0.98 -7.30
C PRO A 39 -7.16 0.50 -6.93
N LEU A 40 -6.52 1.22 -7.84
CA LEU A 40 -6.28 2.67 -7.77
C LEU A 40 -7.14 3.38 -8.81
N ALA A 41 -7.56 4.60 -8.48
CA ALA A 41 -8.33 5.45 -9.40
C ALA A 41 -7.43 6.22 -10.37
N SER A 42 -6.13 6.29 -10.07
CA SER A 42 -5.13 7.02 -10.84
C SER A 42 -4.97 6.53 -12.28
N ALA A 43 -4.76 7.48 -13.20
CA ALA A 43 -4.60 7.21 -14.63
C ALA A 43 -3.13 7.14 -15.08
N THR A 44 -2.21 7.73 -14.31
CA THR A 44 -0.76 7.68 -14.58
C THR A 44 -0.01 6.96 -13.46
N ARG A 45 1.21 6.53 -13.76
CA ARG A 45 2.06 5.84 -12.79
C ARG A 45 2.41 6.75 -11.61
N GLU A 46 2.73 8.01 -11.87
CA GLU A 46 3.09 9.00 -10.84
C GLU A 46 1.93 9.25 -9.88
N GLN A 47 0.72 9.42 -10.43
CA GLN A 47 -0.50 9.55 -9.64
C GLN A 47 -0.77 8.29 -8.82
N ALA A 48 -0.59 7.11 -9.43
CA ALA A 48 -0.83 5.84 -8.78
C ALA A 48 0.13 5.59 -7.61
N VAL A 49 1.40 5.99 -7.74
CA VAL A 49 2.37 5.96 -6.63
C VAL A 49 1.91 6.88 -5.51
N ALA A 50 1.55 8.13 -5.81
CA ALA A 50 1.10 9.09 -4.80
C ALA A 50 -0.19 8.62 -4.08
N GLU A 51 -1.15 8.08 -4.83
CA GLU A 51 -2.40 7.54 -4.28
C GLU A 51 -2.14 6.33 -3.38
N ALA A 52 -1.28 5.39 -3.80
CA ALA A 52 -0.92 4.22 -3.00
C ALA A 52 -0.25 4.64 -1.67
N CYS A 53 0.72 5.56 -1.72
CA CYS A 53 1.38 6.07 -0.53
C CYS A 53 0.38 6.75 0.42
N ALA A 54 -0.47 7.64 -0.11
CA ALA A 54 -1.47 8.34 0.70
C ALA A 54 -2.44 7.38 1.39
N ARG A 55 -2.92 6.35 0.68
CA ARG A 55 -3.79 5.32 1.27
C ARG A 55 -3.09 4.50 2.35
N ILE A 56 -1.82 4.17 2.16
CA ILE A 56 -1.05 3.44 3.18
C ILE A 56 -0.87 4.32 4.40
N GLU A 57 -0.46 5.58 4.24
CA GLU A 57 -0.27 6.52 5.35
C GLU A 57 -1.57 6.74 6.15
N ASP A 58 -2.71 6.91 5.47
CA ASP A 58 -4.01 7.11 6.10
C ASP A 58 -4.46 5.88 6.90
N HIS A 59 -4.23 4.69 6.35
CA HIS A 59 -4.67 3.44 6.96
C HIS A 59 -3.59 2.74 7.79
N ILE A 60 -2.37 3.29 7.94
CA ILE A 60 -1.23 2.55 8.51
C ILE A 60 -1.47 2.09 9.96
N GLU A 61 -2.33 2.79 10.69
CA GLU A 61 -2.74 2.42 12.04
C GLU A 61 -3.84 1.35 12.07
N ASN A 62 -4.65 1.25 11.01
CA ASN A 62 -5.79 0.33 10.89
C ASN A 62 -5.75 -0.43 9.56
N LEU A 63 -4.61 -1.04 9.22
CA LEU A 63 -4.44 -1.70 7.93
C LEU A 63 -5.47 -2.82 7.75
N LEU A 64 -6.27 -2.72 6.68
CA LEU A 64 -7.13 -3.80 6.22
C LEU A 64 -6.26 -4.86 5.55
N GLY A 65 -6.14 -6.04 6.14
CA GLY A 65 -5.28 -7.11 5.61
C GLY A 65 -5.33 -8.40 6.43
N VAL A 66 -4.68 -9.44 5.91
CA VAL A 66 -4.44 -10.68 6.64
C VAL A 66 -3.40 -10.38 7.73
N ALA A 67 -3.79 -10.50 8.99
CA ALA A 67 -2.84 -10.64 10.09
C ALA A 67 -2.37 -12.10 10.08
N GLU A 68 -1.05 -12.30 10.12
CA GLU A 68 -0.46 -13.65 10.20
C GLU A 68 -0.81 -14.34 11.53
#